data_AF-A0ABD6CGR1-F1
#
_entry.id   AF-A0ABD6CGR1-F1
#
_cell.length_a   1.000
_cell.length_b   1.000
_cell.length_c   1.000
_cell.angle_alpha   90.00
_cell.angle_beta   90.00
_cell.angle_gamma   90.00
#
_symmetry.space_group_name_H-M   'P 1'
#
loop_
_entity.id
_entity.type
_entity.pdbx_description
1 polymer ?
#
loop_
_entity_poly.entity_id
_entity_poly.type
_entity_poly.pdbx_seq_one_letter_code
_entity_poly.pdbx_strand_id
1 'polypeptide(L)'
;MTDERDPEATLDQWKAEMQAEHAEAIANPDPEADHQIEGVVQINYRVYYDYDPERDALERTREEQVNDLTDPELRSCACGVRGMTPEEARQHIAAAREQS
;
A
#
# COMPACT_ATOMS: atom_id res chain seq x y z
N MET A 1 -10.62 41.74 10.14
CA MET A 1 -10.77 40.94 8.92
C MET A 1 -10.20 39.58 9.24
N THR A 2 -11.04 38.73 9.82
CA THR A 2 -10.71 37.32 10.11
C THR A 2 -10.61 36.63 8.75
N ASP A 3 -9.55 35.88 8.49
CA ASP A 3 -9.30 35.18 7.21
C ASP A 3 -10.53 34.33 6.86
N GLU A 4 -11.31 34.77 5.87
CA GLU A 4 -12.58 34.17 5.41
C GLU A 4 -12.38 32.88 4.59
N ARG A 5 -11.24 32.20 4.74
CA ARG A 5 -11.02 30.89 4.16
C ARG A 5 -11.18 29.86 5.26
N ASP A 6 -12.34 29.20 5.25
CA ASP A 6 -12.55 28.01 6.03
C ASP A 6 -11.46 26.98 5.65
N PRO A 7 -10.52 26.67 6.56
CA PRO A 7 -9.42 25.77 6.27
C PRO A 7 -9.90 24.35 6.01
N GLU A 8 -11.05 23.95 6.56
CA GLU A 8 -11.64 22.63 6.33
C GLU A 8 -12.23 22.54 4.91
N ALA A 9 -12.91 23.61 4.45
CA ALA A 9 -13.41 23.68 3.07
C ALA A 9 -12.28 23.59 2.03
N THR A 10 -11.12 24.21 2.32
CA THR A 10 -9.94 24.15 1.46
C THR A 10 -9.34 22.73 1.42
N LEU A 11 -9.36 22.02 2.55
CA LEU A 11 -8.88 20.65 2.66
C LEU A 11 -9.78 19.64 1.94
N ASP A 12 -11.10 19.80 2.03
CA ASP A 12 -12.04 18.92 1.35
C ASP A 12 -12.00 19.09 -0.17
N GLN A 13 -11.85 20.32 -0.66
CA GLN A 13 -11.62 20.58 -2.09
C GLN A 13 -10.36 19.87 -2.58
N TRP A 14 -9.24 20.04 -1.87
CA TRP A 14 -7.99 19.39 -2.22
C TRP A 14 -8.11 17.85 -2.23
N LYS A 15 -8.79 17.26 -1.23
CA LYS A 15 -9.04 15.81 -1.20
C LYS A 15 -9.86 15.35 -2.40
N ALA A 16 -10.90 16.10 -2.77
CA ALA A 16 -11.75 15.76 -3.90
C ALA A 16 -10.96 15.79 -5.23
N GLU A 17 -10.10 16.80 -5.40
CA GLU A 17 -9.21 16.91 -6.57
C GLU A 17 -8.25 15.71 -6.63
N MET A 18 -7.58 15.37 -5.53
CA MET A 18 -6.67 14.21 -5.46
C MET A 18 -7.39 12.87 -5.73
N GLN A 19 -8.61 12.71 -5.21
CA GLN A 19 -9.42 11.52 -5.49
C GLN A 19 -9.84 11.41 -6.95
N ALA A 20 -10.17 12.54 -7.58
CA ALA A 20 -10.52 12.59 -8.99
C ALA A 20 -9.32 12.24 -9.89
N GLU A 21 -8.14 12.82 -9.61
CA GLU A 21 -6.89 12.47 -10.32
C GLU A 21 -6.54 10.99 -10.16
N HIS A 22 -6.71 10.43 -8.95
CA HIS A 22 -6.49 9.01 -8.71
C HIS A 22 -7.43 8.12 -9.53
N ALA A 23 -8.73 8.43 -9.54
CA ALA A 23 -9.72 7.70 -10.31
C ALA A 23 -9.45 7.78 -11.83
N GLU A 24 -9.01 8.95 -12.32
CA GLU A 24 -8.63 9.14 -13.71
C GLU A 24 -7.43 8.26 -14.10
N ALA A 25 -6.39 8.22 -13.27
CA ALA A 25 -5.20 7.40 -13.49
C ALA A 25 -5.50 5.88 -13.44
N ILE A 26 -6.46 5.46 -12.62
CA ILE A 26 -6.96 4.08 -12.61
C ILE A 26 -7.63 3.75 -13.95
N ALA A 27 -8.52 4.62 -14.43
CA ALA A 27 -9.33 4.38 -15.62
C ALA A 27 -8.54 4.52 -16.93
N ASN A 28 -7.49 5.36 -16.95
CA ASN A 28 -6.67 5.65 -18.12
C ASN A 28 -5.18 5.34 -17.84
N PRO A 29 -4.82 4.05 -17.70
CA PRO A 29 -3.42 3.62 -17.57
C PRO A 29 -2.57 4.10 -18.75
N ASP A 30 -1.30 4.38 -18.48
CA ASP A 30 -0.30 4.65 -19.51
C ASP A 30 -0.15 3.44 -20.46
N PRO A 31 -0.49 3.55 -21.76
CA PRO A 31 -0.45 2.41 -22.68
C PRO A 31 0.97 1.96 -23.03
N GLU A 32 1.98 2.81 -22.82
CA GLU A 32 3.39 2.49 -23.14
C GLU A 32 4.13 1.86 -21.95
N ALA A 33 3.53 1.88 -20.75
CA ALA A 33 4.11 1.30 -19.55
C ALA A 33 3.89 -0.21 -19.45
N ASP A 34 4.86 -0.93 -18.87
CA ASP A 34 4.64 -2.30 -18.42
C ASP A 34 3.70 -2.31 -17.20
N HIS A 35 2.64 -3.12 -17.25
CA HIS A 35 1.63 -3.20 -16.19
C HIS A 35 1.77 -4.48 -15.36
N GLN A 36 2.09 -4.31 -14.07
CA GLN A 36 2.13 -5.38 -13.09
C GLN A 36 1.60 -4.88 -11.74
N ILE A 37 0.62 -5.59 -11.18
CA ILE A 37 0.05 -5.28 -9.86
C ILE A 37 0.93 -5.89 -8.76
N GLU A 38 1.29 -5.08 -7.78
CA GLU A 38 2.07 -5.43 -6.60
C GLU A 38 1.29 -5.15 -5.32
N GLY A 39 1.42 -6.04 -4.34
CA GLY A 39 1.00 -5.83 -2.96
C GLY A 39 2.16 -6.16 -2.03
N VAL A 40 2.45 -5.29 -1.07
CA VAL A 40 3.54 -5.47 -0.11
C VAL A 40 2.96 -5.79 1.27
N VAL A 41 3.48 -6.86 1.88
CA VAL A 41 3.05 -7.34 3.20
C VAL A 41 4.28 -7.68 4.04
N GLN A 42 4.22 -7.36 5.34
CA GLN A 42 5.32 -7.64 6.27
C GLN A 42 4.87 -8.70 7.28
N ILE A 43 5.56 -9.84 7.28
CA ILE A 43 5.40 -10.89 8.27
C ILE A 43 6.38 -10.62 9.41
N ASN A 44 5.85 -10.48 10.61
CA ASN A 44 6.65 -10.21 11.81
C ASN A 44 6.75 -11.48 12.65
N TYR A 45 7.96 -11.77 13.12
CA TYR A 45 8.22 -12.80 14.11
C TYR A 45 8.69 -12.18 15.40
N ARG A 46 8.20 -12.69 16.51
CA ARG A 46 8.72 -12.40 17.85
C ARG A 46 9.62 -13.54 18.27
N VAL A 47 10.84 -13.20 18.65
CA VAL A 47 11.86 -14.16 19.05
C VAL A 47 12.27 -13.91 20.50
N TYR A 48 12.39 -14.99 21.26
CA TYR A 48 12.77 -14.98 22.67
C TYR A 48 14.11 -15.67 22.84
N TYR A 49 14.90 -15.16 23.80
CA TYR A 49 16.23 -15.65 24.11
C TYR A 49 16.37 -15.83 25.61
N ASP A 50 17.00 -16.92 26.02
CA ASP A 50 17.44 -17.16 27.39
C ASP A 50 18.97 -17.06 27.44
N TYR A 51 19.50 -16.63 28.57
CA TYR A 51 20.94 -16.53 28.78
C TYR A 51 21.52 -17.82 29.35
N ASP A 52 22.50 -18.39 28.66
CA ASP A 52 23.30 -19.53 29.11
C ASP A 52 24.61 -19.02 29.77
N PRO A 53 24.76 -19.12 31.11
CA PRO A 53 25.95 -18.66 31.82
C PRO A 53 27.18 -19.56 31.62
N GLU A 54 27.01 -20.82 31.22
CA GLU A 54 28.14 -21.72 30.98
C GLU A 54 28.86 -21.37 29.67
N ARG A 55 28.09 -20.84 28.71
CA ARG A 55 28.58 -20.43 27.38
C ARG A 55 28.74 -18.91 27.23
N ASP A 56 28.31 -18.13 28.21
CA ASP A 56 28.24 -16.67 28.15
C ASP A 56 27.54 -16.19 26.87
N ALA A 57 26.35 -16.76 26.60
CA ALA A 57 25.64 -16.58 25.33
C ALA A 57 24.13 -16.48 25.51
N LEU A 58 23.46 -15.83 24.56
CA LEU A 58 22.00 -15.84 24.44
C LEU A 58 21.57 -16.94 23.47
N GLU A 59 20.78 -17.90 23.96
CA GLU A 59 20.22 -18.97 23.15
C GLU A 59 18.76 -18.67 22.82
N ARG A 60 18.39 -18.78 21.54
CA ARG A 60 17.00 -18.60 21.10
C ARG A 60 16.14 -19.75 21.62
N THR A 61 15.11 -19.44 22.38
CA THR A 61 14.25 -20.45 23.03
C THR A 61 12.87 -20.57 22.42
N ARG A 62 12.36 -19.49 21.81
CA ARG A 62 11.04 -19.48 21.19
C ARG A 62 10.97 -18.51 20.03
N GLU A 63 10.18 -18.89 19.04
CA GLU A 63 9.78 -18.05 17.92
C GLU A 63 8.26 -18.11 17.80
N GLU A 64 7.62 -16.95 17.61
CA GLU A 64 6.17 -16.83 17.43
C GLU A 64 5.90 -15.91 16.24
N GLN A 65 5.14 -16.41 15.27
CA GLN A 65 4.63 -15.57 14.19
C GLN A 65 3.57 -14.62 14.77
N VAL A 66 3.79 -13.33 14.61
CA VAL A 66 2.90 -12.30 15.17
C VAL A 66 1.75 -11.98 14.20
N ASN A 67 2.02 -12.07 12.89
CA ASN A 67 1.06 -11.75 11.84
C ASN A 67 1.08 -12.83 10.75
N ASP A 68 -0.08 -13.11 10.18
CA ASP A 68 -0.23 -14.01 9.03
C ASP A 68 0.06 -13.31 7.70
N LEU A 69 0.33 -14.12 6.66
CA LEU A 69 0.37 -13.64 5.29
C LEU A 69 -1.06 -13.39 4.80
N THR A 70 -1.47 -12.13 4.79
CA THR A 70 -2.76 -11.69 4.23
C THR A 70 -2.54 -10.67 3.13
N ASP A 71 -3.29 -10.78 2.02
CA ASP A 71 -3.22 -9.79 0.95
C ASP A 71 -3.46 -8.37 1.49
N PRO A 72 -2.67 -7.37 1.05
CA PRO A 72 -2.83 -6.01 1.51
C PRO A 72 -4.11 -5.40 0.92
N GLU A 73 -4.74 -4.53 1.69
CA GLU A 73 -5.95 -3.81 1.26
C GLU A 73 -5.66 -2.88 0.08
N LEU A 74 -4.43 -2.36 -0.02
CA LEU A 74 -4.01 -1.46 -1.08
C LEU A 74 -2.88 -2.08 -1.89
N ARG A 75 -2.94 -1.84 -3.20
CA ARG A 75 -2.02 -2.36 -4.22
C ARG A 75 -1.50 -1.22 -5.08
N SER A 76 -0.40 -1.47 -5.78
CA SER A 76 0.21 -0.54 -6.74
C SER A 76 0.42 -1.21 -8.09
N CYS A 77 0.49 -0.41 -9.15
CA CYS A 77 0.92 -0.84 -10.47
C CYS A 77 2.33 -0.33 -10.75
N ALA A 78 3.11 -1.09 -11.53
CA ALA A 78 4.42 -0.69 -12.03
C ALA A 78 4.40 0.62 -12.84
N CYS A 79 3.26 0.98 -13.46
CA CYS A 79 3.08 2.26 -14.16
C CYS A 79 3.04 3.49 -13.22
N GLY A 80 3.07 3.29 -11.89
CA GLY A 80 3.15 4.36 -10.90
C GLY A 80 1.86 4.66 -10.16
N VAL A 81 0.72 4.09 -10.56
CA VAL A 81 -0.55 4.20 -9.82
C VAL A 81 -0.46 3.41 -8.51
N ARG A 82 -0.76 4.04 -7.37
CA ARG A 82 -0.62 3.46 -6.03
C ARG A 82 -1.89 3.69 -5.21
N GLY A 83 -2.12 2.85 -4.20
CA GLY A 83 -3.24 3.03 -3.28
C GLY A 83 -4.56 2.50 -3.82
N MET A 84 -4.52 1.55 -4.77
CA MET A 84 -5.72 0.93 -5.34
C MET A 84 -6.24 -0.17 -4.42
N THR A 85 -7.54 -0.16 -4.16
CA THR A 85 -8.25 -1.32 -3.61
C THR A 85 -8.14 -2.54 -4.57
N PRO A 86 -8.50 -3.75 -4.11
CA PRO A 86 -8.48 -4.93 -4.97
C PRO A 86 -9.33 -4.78 -6.23
N GLU A 87 -10.47 -4.07 -6.13
CA GLU A 87 -11.38 -3.84 -7.24
C GLU A 87 -10.82 -2.80 -8.22
N GLU A 88 -10.27 -1.69 -7.72
CA GLU A 88 -9.62 -0.67 -8.56
C GLU A 88 -8.40 -1.23 -9.30
N ALA A 89 -7.57 -2.04 -8.63
CA ALA A 89 -6.43 -2.70 -9.26
C ALA A 89 -6.88 -3.64 -10.40
N ARG A 90 -8.03 -4.31 -10.24
CA ARG A 90 -8.63 -5.14 -11.30
C ARG A 90 -9.13 -4.28 -12.47
N GLN A 91 -9.76 -3.15 -12.19
CA GLN A 91 -10.24 -2.23 -13.22
C GLN A 91 -9.07 -1.64 -14.01
N HIS A 92 -8.03 -1.20 -13.32
CA HIS A 92 -6.82 -0.65 -13.92
C HIS A 92 -6.14 -1.64 -14.87
N ILE A 93 -5.90 -2.88 -14.44
CA ILE A 93 -5.24 -3.87 -15.29
C ILE A 93 -6.12 -4.31 -16.47
N ALA A 94 -7.45 -4.28 -16.32
CA ALA A 94 -8.37 -4.53 -17.43
C ALA A 94 -8.26 -3.40 -18.47
N ALA A 95 -8.34 -2.14 -18.04
CA ALA A 95 -8.18 -0.98 -18.91
C ALA A 95 -6.83 -0.96 -19.63
N ALA A 96 -5.75 -1.33 -18.93
CA ALA A 96 -4.41 -1.41 -19.52
C ALA A 96 -4.33 -2.44 -20.65
N ARG A 97 -5.00 -3.58 -20.48
CA ARG A 97 -5.06 -4.65 -21.51
C ARG A 97 -5.93 -4.30 -22.70
N GLU A 98 -6.94 -3.45 -22.52
CA GLU A 98 -7.79 -2.96 -23.61
C GLU A 98 -7.08 -1.89 -24.46
N GLN A 99 -6.04 -1.27 -23.91
CA GLN A 99 -5.25 -0.20 -24.55
C GLN A 99 -3.93 -0.68 -25.17
N SER A 100 -3.54 -1.95 -24.91
CA SER A 100 -2.38 -2.63 -25.52
C SER A 100 -2.72 -3.22 -26.88
#